data_AF-A0A2N0M0Y3-F1
#
_entry.id   AF-A0A2N0M0Y3-F1
#
_cell.length_a   1.000
_cell.length_b   1.000
_cell.length_c   1.000
_cell.angle_alpha   90.00
_cell.angle_beta   90.00
_cell.angle_gamma   90.00
#
_symmetry.space_group_name_H-M   'P 1'
#
loop_
_entity.id
_entity.type
_entity.pdbx_description
1 polymer ?
#
loop_
_entity_poly.entity_id
_entity_poly.type
_entity_poly.pdbx_seq_one_letter_code
_entity_poly.pdbx_strand_id
1 'polypeptide(L)'
;MHIYLADQVSEQLDRSYVFDHLGSFYLGSTAPDIRAMTRWPREQTHFAPLSVEEVGTGARTMFEMHPELREAMSPASRAFLAGYVCHLAADEVWITSVFRPHFDTAEDSSLTDDQVEANIWDRAMQLDLDRQALPQINGDSHPEHWLACSDQNVSMPFFEEGLLTEWKDRVGRFQVWEFTWDRL
;
A
#
# COMPACT_ATOMS: atom_id res chain seq x y z
N MET A 1 -0.15 -0.13 8.36
CA MET A 1 0.97 0.76 7.99
C MET A 1 0.65 1.63 6.77
N HIS A 2 0.29 1.08 5.61
CA HIS A 2 0.09 1.89 4.38
C HIS A 2 -0.94 3.02 4.52
N ILE A 3 -2.08 2.79 5.17
CA ILE A 3 -3.08 3.85 5.40
C ILE A 3 -2.47 5.01 6.20
N TYR A 4 -1.72 4.71 7.26
CA TYR A 4 -1.05 5.74 8.07
C TYR A 4 0.02 6.50 7.26
N LEU A 5 0.85 5.81 6.48
CA LEU A 5 1.83 6.48 5.63
C LEU A 5 1.15 7.36 4.57
N ALA A 6 0.08 6.87 3.96
CA ALA A 6 -0.72 7.63 3.01
C ALA A 6 -1.35 8.86 3.67
N ASP A 7 -1.86 8.73 4.89
CA ASP A 7 -2.42 9.83 5.69
C ASP A 7 -1.38 10.94 5.91
N GLN A 8 -0.18 10.57 6.36
CA GLN A 8 0.93 11.51 6.53
C GLN A 8 1.37 12.18 5.22
N VAL A 9 1.30 11.47 4.10
CA VAL A 9 1.54 12.06 2.77
C VAL A 9 0.41 13.02 2.38
N SER A 10 -0.84 12.69 2.69
CA SER A 10 -2.00 13.52 2.37
C SER A 10 -1.95 14.87 3.08
N GLU A 11 -1.48 14.91 4.33
CA GLU A 11 -1.27 16.15 5.09
C GLU A 11 -0.21 17.06 4.45
N GLN A 12 0.77 16.49 3.76
CA GLN A 12 1.85 17.21 3.07
C GLN A 12 1.48 17.60 1.64
N LEU A 13 0.53 16.89 1.02
CA LEU A 13 0.06 17.18 -0.33
C LEU A 13 -0.98 18.29 -0.28
N ASP A 14 -0.58 19.51 -0.65
CA ASP A 14 -1.49 20.65 -0.85
C ASP A 14 -2.32 20.49 -2.14
N ARG A 15 -3.12 19.42 -2.24
CA ARG A 15 -3.88 19.07 -3.44
C ARG A 15 -5.35 18.86 -3.08
N SER A 16 -6.15 19.89 -3.33
CA SER A 16 -7.62 19.89 -3.09
C SER A 16 -8.33 18.63 -3.57
N TYR A 17 -7.94 18.08 -4.72
CA TYR A 17 -8.56 16.88 -5.28
C TYR A 17 -8.27 15.58 -4.51
N VAL A 18 -7.22 15.52 -3.67
CA VAL A 18 -7.00 14.40 -2.74
C VAL A 18 -7.94 14.56 -1.55
N PHE A 19 -8.06 15.78 -1.00
CA PHE A 19 -8.94 16.08 0.11
C PHE A 19 -10.41 15.80 -0.19
N ASP A 20 -10.89 16.18 -1.38
CA ASP A 20 -12.27 15.92 -1.82
C ASP A 20 -12.53 14.41 -2.07
N HIS A 21 -11.48 13.58 -2.16
CA HIS A 21 -11.55 12.16 -2.51
C HIS A 21 -10.65 11.28 -1.62
N LEU A 22 -10.53 11.61 -0.33
CA LEU A 22 -9.66 10.91 0.63
C LEU A 22 -9.94 9.40 0.68
N GLY A 23 -11.22 9.01 0.64
CA GLY A 23 -11.61 7.60 0.58
C GLY A 23 -10.96 6.84 -0.57
N SER A 24 -11.04 7.38 -1.79
CA SER A 24 -10.41 6.78 -2.97
C SER A 24 -8.89 6.74 -2.85
N PHE A 25 -8.28 7.79 -2.28
CA PHE A 25 -6.85 7.83 -2.01
C PHE A 25 -6.41 6.72 -1.03
N TYR A 26 -7.08 6.54 0.10
CA TYR A 26 -6.76 5.46 1.04
C TYR A 26 -7.03 4.09 0.44
N LEU A 27 -8.11 3.91 -0.32
CA LEU A 27 -8.34 2.66 -1.05
C LEU A 27 -7.17 2.37 -1.99
N GLY A 28 -6.71 3.36 -2.75
CA GLY A 28 -5.52 3.27 -3.60
C GLY A 28 -4.28 2.83 -2.84
N SER A 29 -4.06 3.37 -1.64
CA SER A 29 -2.90 3.03 -0.79
C SER A 29 -2.87 1.59 -0.25
N THR A 30 -3.96 0.85 -0.42
CA THR A 30 -4.05 -0.57 -0.02
C THR A 30 -4.24 -1.50 -1.21
N ALA A 31 -4.64 -0.97 -2.37
CA ALA A 31 -5.03 -1.78 -3.52
C ALA A 31 -3.95 -2.72 -4.07
N PRO A 32 -2.64 -2.43 -4.00
CA PRO A 32 -1.62 -3.41 -4.42
C PRO A 32 -1.69 -4.73 -3.63
N ASP A 33 -2.16 -4.68 -2.37
CA ASP A 33 -2.34 -5.85 -1.50
C ASP A 33 -3.57 -6.71 -1.84
N ILE A 34 -4.34 -6.36 -2.88
CA ILE A 34 -5.41 -7.20 -3.45
C ILE A 34 -4.92 -8.62 -3.76
N ARG A 35 -3.62 -8.82 -3.98
CA ARG A 35 -3.05 -10.16 -4.10
C ARG A 35 -3.34 -11.08 -2.91
N ALA A 36 -3.62 -10.55 -1.72
CA ALA A 36 -4.07 -11.33 -0.56
C ALA A 36 -5.45 -11.99 -0.75
N MET A 37 -6.26 -11.53 -1.73
CA MET A 37 -7.47 -12.23 -2.19
C MET A 37 -7.27 -12.95 -3.51
N THR A 38 -6.60 -12.33 -4.50
CA THR A 38 -6.51 -12.89 -5.85
C THR A 38 -5.42 -13.93 -6.03
N ARG A 39 -4.43 -13.98 -5.12
CA ARG A 39 -3.19 -14.77 -5.24
C ARG A 39 -2.36 -14.44 -6.48
N TRP A 40 -2.58 -13.27 -7.09
CA TRP A 40 -1.80 -12.83 -8.24
C TRP A 40 -0.30 -12.68 -7.92
N PRO A 41 0.57 -12.82 -8.94
CA PRO A 41 1.97 -12.45 -8.82
C PRO A 41 2.11 -11.02 -8.31
N ARG A 42 3.13 -10.75 -7.49
CA ARG A 42 3.36 -9.42 -6.93
C ARG A 42 3.50 -8.39 -8.04
N GLU A 43 4.21 -8.74 -9.10
CA GLU A 43 4.52 -7.91 -10.25
C GLU A 43 3.26 -7.42 -10.98
N GLN A 44 2.13 -8.12 -10.85
CA GLN A 44 0.86 -7.71 -11.44
C GLN A 44 0.22 -6.52 -10.72
N THR A 45 0.48 -6.35 -9.42
CA THR A 45 -0.11 -5.27 -8.61
C THR A 45 0.90 -4.30 -8.02
N HIS A 46 2.19 -4.67 -8.00
CA HIS A 46 3.26 -3.81 -7.51
C HIS A 46 4.16 -3.31 -8.65
N PHE A 47 4.04 -3.90 -9.85
CA PHE A 47 4.81 -3.54 -11.03
C PHE A 47 6.34 -3.60 -10.84
N ALA A 48 6.80 -4.25 -9.77
CA ALA A 48 8.20 -4.43 -9.45
C ALA A 48 8.41 -5.76 -8.69
N PRO A 49 9.54 -6.46 -8.92
CA PRO A 49 9.90 -7.65 -8.16
C PRO A 49 10.39 -7.29 -6.75
N LEU A 50 10.54 -8.27 -5.87
CA LEU A 50 11.16 -8.09 -4.55
C LEU A 50 12.65 -7.72 -4.63
N SER A 51 13.29 -7.97 -5.77
CA SER A 51 14.68 -7.58 -6.04
C SER A 51 14.83 -6.14 -6.54
N VAL A 52 13.81 -5.28 -6.36
CA VAL A 52 13.84 -3.88 -6.80
C VAL A 52 14.98 -3.10 -6.13
N GLU A 53 15.80 -2.43 -6.94
CA GLU A 53 16.98 -1.70 -6.46
C GLU A 53 16.68 -0.24 -6.12
N GLU A 54 15.67 0.35 -6.78
CA GLU A 54 15.38 1.78 -6.71
C GLU A 54 13.90 2.05 -6.44
N VAL A 55 13.64 3.02 -5.56
CA VAL A 55 12.30 3.58 -5.32
C VAL A 55 11.80 4.31 -6.56
N GLY A 56 10.55 4.09 -6.92
CA GLY A 56 9.88 4.59 -8.12
C GLY A 56 9.83 3.59 -9.27
N THR A 57 10.44 2.39 -9.13
CA THR A 57 10.47 1.40 -10.21
C THR A 57 9.07 0.91 -10.58
N GLY A 58 8.27 0.50 -9.59
CA GLY A 58 6.90 0.04 -9.78
C GLY A 58 6.00 1.12 -10.37
N ALA A 59 6.11 2.36 -9.88
CA ALA A 59 5.35 3.47 -10.46
C ALA A 59 5.73 3.70 -11.93
N ARG A 60 7.02 3.71 -12.27
CA ARG A 60 7.51 3.85 -13.65
C ARG A 60 6.99 2.72 -14.53
N THR A 61 7.15 1.46 -14.11
CA THR A 61 6.69 0.29 -14.85
C THR A 61 5.17 0.28 -15.02
N MET A 62 4.39 0.68 -14.01
CA MET A 62 2.93 0.84 -14.12
C MET A 62 2.56 1.81 -15.25
N PHE A 63 3.18 3.00 -15.30
CA PHE A 63 2.92 3.99 -16.35
C PHE A 63 3.46 3.61 -17.73
N GLU A 64 4.43 2.71 -17.81
CA GLU A 64 4.93 2.12 -19.07
C GLU A 64 3.98 1.05 -19.61
N MET A 65 3.46 0.19 -18.72
CA MET A 65 2.51 -0.87 -19.06
C MET A 65 1.10 -0.34 -19.34
N HIS A 66 0.72 0.74 -18.68
CA HIS A 66 -0.59 1.39 -18.81
C HIS A 66 -0.46 2.88 -19.18
N PRO A 67 -0.04 3.22 -20.41
CA PRO A 67 0.10 4.60 -20.86
C PRO A 67 -1.17 5.44 -20.73
N GLU A 68 -2.35 4.82 -20.78
CA GLU A 68 -3.68 5.42 -20.60
C GLU A 68 -3.84 6.11 -19.23
N LEU A 69 -3.03 5.76 -18.23
CA LEU A 69 -3.00 6.45 -16.93
C LEU A 69 -2.52 7.91 -17.02
N ARG A 70 -1.93 8.31 -18.15
CA ARG A 70 -1.50 9.70 -18.41
C ARG A 70 -2.62 10.57 -18.97
N GLU A 71 -3.74 9.96 -19.36
CA GLU A 71 -4.89 10.66 -19.92
C GLU A 71 -5.75 11.32 -18.83
N ALA A 72 -6.80 12.01 -19.25
CA ALA A 72 -7.73 12.64 -18.32
C ALA A 72 -8.50 11.58 -17.51
N MET A 73 -8.41 11.66 -16.19
CA MET A 73 -9.07 10.76 -15.25
C MET A 73 -10.10 11.51 -14.41
N SER A 74 -11.07 10.78 -13.86
CA SER A 74 -11.95 11.35 -12.83
C SER A 74 -11.13 11.82 -11.62
N PRO A 75 -11.58 12.82 -10.84
CA PRO A 75 -10.93 13.21 -9.60
C PRO A 75 -10.70 12.04 -8.63
N ALA A 76 -11.68 11.15 -8.47
CA ALA A 76 -11.58 9.94 -7.67
C ALA A 76 -10.47 8.99 -8.16
N SER A 77 -10.40 8.72 -9.47
CA SER A 77 -9.32 7.93 -10.07
C SER A 77 -7.94 8.57 -9.86
N ARG A 78 -7.84 9.91 -9.92
CA ARG A 78 -6.56 10.61 -9.66
C ARG A 78 -6.12 10.49 -8.20
N ALA A 79 -7.07 10.61 -7.26
CA ALA A 79 -6.81 10.42 -5.84
C ALA A 79 -6.41 8.96 -5.56
N PHE A 80 -7.12 8.00 -6.12
CA PHE A 80 -6.78 6.57 -6.04
C PHE A 80 -5.36 6.30 -6.56
N LEU A 81 -5.02 6.79 -7.75
CA LEU A 81 -3.70 6.59 -8.35
C LEU A 81 -2.58 7.19 -7.50
N ALA A 82 -2.82 8.36 -6.89
CA ALA A 82 -1.86 8.96 -5.96
C ALA A 82 -1.64 8.07 -4.73
N GLY A 83 -2.70 7.53 -4.14
CA GLY A 83 -2.60 6.57 -3.04
C GLY A 83 -1.87 5.28 -3.43
N TYR A 84 -2.16 4.77 -4.62
CA TYR A 84 -1.49 3.60 -5.19
C TYR A 84 0.02 3.82 -5.32
N VAL A 85 0.44 4.97 -5.84
CA VAL A 85 1.86 5.33 -5.93
C VAL A 85 2.49 5.46 -4.54
N CYS A 86 1.78 5.97 -3.54
CA CYS A 86 2.27 6.01 -2.16
C CYS A 86 2.55 4.60 -1.61
N HIS A 87 1.68 3.63 -1.90
CA HIS A 87 1.91 2.23 -1.53
C HIS A 87 3.18 1.69 -2.19
N LEU A 88 3.31 1.81 -3.52
CA LEU A 88 4.48 1.30 -4.24
C LEU A 88 5.77 1.89 -3.69
N ALA A 89 5.80 3.21 -3.47
CA ALA A 89 6.96 3.88 -2.90
C ALA A 89 7.28 3.41 -1.48
N ALA A 90 6.27 3.21 -0.62
CA ALA A 90 6.48 2.72 0.74
C ALA A 90 7.11 1.32 0.76
N ASP A 91 6.61 0.42 -0.09
CA ASP A 91 7.14 -0.94 -0.24
C ASP A 91 8.57 -0.96 -0.76
N GLU A 92 8.87 -0.13 -1.76
CA GLU A 92 10.22 -0.04 -2.33
C GLU A 92 11.19 0.61 -1.34
N VAL A 93 10.76 1.59 -0.55
CA VAL A 93 11.55 2.15 0.55
C VAL A 93 11.83 1.07 1.59
N TRP A 94 10.82 0.25 1.96
CA TRP A 94 11.02 -0.87 2.88
C TRP A 94 12.08 -1.83 2.33
N ILE A 95 11.93 -2.28 1.09
CA ILE A 95 12.85 -3.23 0.46
C ILE A 95 14.28 -2.68 0.44
N THR A 96 14.45 -1.45 -0.03
CA THR A 96 15.77 -0.87 -0.32
C THR A 96 16.47 -0.34 0.92
N SER A 97 15.72 0.16 1.90
CA SER A 97 16.27 0.90 3.05
C SER A 97 16.13 0.17 4.39
N VAL A 98 15.32 -0.88 4.46
CA VAL A 98 15.09 -1.65 5.69
C VAL A 98 15.38 -3.13 5.48
N PHE A 99 14.68 -3.79 4.55
CA PHE A 99 14.78 -5.23 4.35
C PHE A 99 16.17 -5.64 3.90
N ARG A 100 16.65 -5.12 2.77
CA ARG A 100 17.95 -5.50 2.23
C ARG A 100 19.10 -5.29 3.24
N PRO A 101 19.29 -4.09 3.82
CA PRO A 101 20.43 -3.87 4.71
C PRO A 101 20.39 -4.65 6.03
N HIS A 102 19.24 -5.20 6.45
CA HIS A 102 19.09 -5.78 7.79
C HIS A 102 18.59 -7.23 7.83
N PHE A 103 17.82 -7.66 6.83
CA PHE A 103 17.12 -8.95 6.80
C PHE A 103 17.45 -9.81 5.55
N ASP A 104 18.18 -9.27 4.57
CA ASP A 104 18.69 -10.07 3.46
C ASP A 104 20.01 -10.74 3.87
N THR A 105 20.00 -12.07 4.01
CA THR A 105 21.17 -12.85 4.45
C THR A 105 22.32 -12.86 3.44
N ALA A 106 22.11 -12.33 2.23
CA ALA A 106 23.19 -12.10 1.27
C ALA A 106 24.03 -10.85 1.59
N GLU A 107 23.55 -9.95 2.46
CA GLU A 107 24.25 -8.72 2.84
C GLU A 107 25.09 -8.92 4.10
N ASP A 108 26.30 -8.36 4.09
CA ASP A 108 27.24 -8.42 5.22
C ASP A 108 26.69 -7.71 6.49
N SER A 109 25.71 -6.80 6.32
CA SER A 109 25.08 -6.05 7.41
C SER A 109 23.83 -6.72 7.98
N SER A 110 23.50 -7.92 7.53
CA SER A 110 22.34 -8.68 8.01
C SER A 110 22.42 -8.97 9.51
N LEU A 111 21.25 -9.01 10.16
CA LEU A 111 21.14 -9.24 11.60
C LEU A 111 21.43 -10.70 12.00
N THR A 112 21.29 -11.62 11.06
CA THR A 112 21.46 -13.07 11.23
C THR A 112 21.78 -13.69 9.88
N ASP A 113 22.51 -14.82 9.89
CA ASP A 113 22.80 -15.62 8.70
C ASP A 113 21.65 -16.60 8.35
N ASP A 114 20.62 -16.70 9.20
CA ASP A 114 19.46 -17.58 8.98
C ASP A 114 18.29 -16.82 8.35
N GLN A 115 17.92 -17.19 7.13
CA GLN A 115 16.85 -16.50 6.38
C GLN A 115 15.47 -16.62 7.04
N VAL A 116 15.21 -17.71 7.76
CA VAL A 116 13.93 -17.89 8.48
C VAL A 116 13.87 -16.94 9.65
N GLU A 117 14.95 -16.84 10.43
CA GLU A 117 15.04 -15.89 11.53
C GLU A 117 14.95 -14.44 11.04
N ALA A 118 15.64 -14.10 9.95
CA ALA A 118 15.57 -12.78 9.35
C ALA A 118 14.14 -12.40 8.93
N ASN A 119 13.41 -13.33 8.32
CA ASN A 119 12.01 -13.12 7.93
C ASN A 119 11.07 -12.95 9.14
N ILE A 120 11.35 -13.65 10.25
CA ILE A 120 10.59 -13.49 11.50
C ILE A 120 10.84 -12.09 12.08
N TRP A 121 12.09 -11.62 12.09
CA TRP A 121 12.41 -10.27 12.58
C TRP A 121 11.82 -9.17 11.70
N ASP A 122 11.88 -9.31 10.38
CA ASP A 122 11.21 -8.42 9.43
C ASP A 122 9.70 -8.33 9.72
N ARG A 123 9.03 -9.49 9.86
CA ARG A 123 7.60 -9.56 10.20
C ARG A 123 7.30 -8.94 11.56
N ALA A 124 8.12 -9.20 12.58
CA ALA A 124 7.96 -8.64 13.91
C ALA A 124 8.05 -7.11 13.88
N MET A 125 9.00 -6.55 13.12
CA MET A 125 9.16 -5.11 12.94
C MET A 125 7.95 -4.51 12.22
N GLN A 126 7.47 -5.12 11.12
CA GLN A 126 6.27 -4.66 10.42
C GLN A 126 5.03 -4.66 11.33
N LEU A 127 4.86 -5.70 12.15
CA LEU A 127 3.76 -5.80 13.10
C LEU A 127 3.85 -4.75 14.21
N ASP A 128 5.05 -4.47 14.73
CA ASP A 128 5.21 -3.40 15.71
C ASP A 128 4.94 -2.01 15.10
N LEU A 129 5.34 -1.77 13.85
CA LEU A 129 4.98 -0.55 13.13
C LEU A 129 3.47 -0.42 12.92
N ASP A 130 2.78 -1.51 12.58
CA ASP A 130 1.32 -1.55 12.54
C ASP A 130 0.72 -1.17 13.90
N ARG A 131 1.22 -1.78 14.99
CA ARG A 131 0.79 -1.51 16.37
C ARG A 131 0.95 -0.03 16.76
N GLN A 132 2.05 0.60 16.33
CA GLN A 132 2.31 2.02 16.59
C GLN A 132 1.45 2.95 15.72
N ALA A 133 1.18 2.57 14.47
CA ALA A 133 0.41 3.36 13.52
C ALA A 133 -1.10 3.35 13.82
N LEU A 134 -1.65 2.21 14.28
CA LEU A 134 -3.08 2.01 14.54
C LEU A 134 -3.71 3.13 15.40
N PRO A 135 -3.15 3.52 16.57
CA PRO A 135 -3.72 4.59 17.38
C PRO A 135 -3.60 6.01 16.78
N GLN A 136 -2.72 6.21 15.81
CA GLN A 136 -2.53 7.52 15.16
C GLN A 136 -3.62 7.80 14.12
N ILE A 137 -4.25 6.75 13.59
CA ILE A 137 -5.42 6.86 12.72
C ILE A 137 -6.63 7.17 13.62
N ASN A 138 -6.88 8.46 13.86
CA ASN A 138 -7.89 8.96 14.82
C ASN A 138 -9.26 9.26 14.18
N GLY A 139 -10.26 9.67 14.98
CA GLY A 139 -11.71 9.57 14.68
C GLY A 139 -12.27 10.20 13.39
N ASP A 140 -11.84 11.40 13.00
CA ASP A 140 -12.24 11.98 11.70
C ASP A 140 -11.53 11.28 10.53
N SER A 141 -10.44 10.60 10.89
CA SER A 141 -9.62 9.76 10.05
C SER A 141 -9.97 8.27 10.10
N HIS A 142 -11.13 7.94 10.66
CA HIS A 142 -11.47 6.53 10.87
C HIS A 142 -11.84 5.90 9.52
N PRO A 143 -11.20 4.80 9.10
CA PRO A 143 -11.36 4.35 7.72
C PRO A 143 -12.75 3.75 7.42
N GLU A 144 -13.60 3.49 8.42
CA GLU A 144 -15.04 3.24 8.22
C GLU A 144 -15.77 4.41 7.55
N HIS A 145 -15.38 5.65 7.85
CA HIS A 145 -15.98 6.86 7.28
C HIS A 145 -15.44 7.13 5.87
N TRP A 146 -14.19 6.75 5.61
CA TRP A 146 -13.52 7.03 4.34
C TRP A 146 -13.73 5.96 3.27
N LEU A 147 -13.80 4.69 3.67
CA LEU A 147 -14.00 3.60 2.72
C LEU A 147 -15.44 3.53 2.23
N ALA A 148 -16.38 4.20 2.90
CA ALA A 148 -17.74 4.33 2.38
C ALA A 148 -17.71 5.00 0.99
N CYS A 149 -18.11 4.25 -0.04
CA CYS A 149 -18.12 4.71 -1.44
C CYS A 149 -16.75 5.05 -2.05
N SER A 150 -15.63 4.64 -1.44
CA SER A 150 -14.27 4.97 -1.93
C SER A 150 -13.94 4.42 -3.32
N ASP A 151 -14.65 3.39 -3.76
CA ASP A 151 -14.57 2.76 -5.06
C ASP A 151 -15.40 3.46 -6.15
N GLN A 152 -16.31 4.37 -5.79
CA GLN A 152 -17.18 5.04 -6.75
C GLN A 152 -16.39 5.95 -7.70
N ASN A 153 -16.69 5.84 -8.99
CA ASN A 153 -16.02 6.58 -10.07
C ASN A 153 -14.49 6.37 -10.14
N VAL A 154 -13.97 5.31 -9.52
CA VAL A 154 -12.59 4.86 -9.70
C VAL A 154 -12.56 3.85 -10.85
N SER A 155 -11.67 4.10 -11.79
CA SER A 155 -11.39 3.20 -12.92
C SER A 155 -9.88 3.10 -13.10
N MET A 156 -9.38 1.86 -13.07
CA MET A 156 -7.97 1.50 -13.27
C MET A 156 -7.88 0.40 -14.32
N PRO A 157 -6.99 0.51 -15.31
CA PRO A 157 -6.94 -0.41 -16.45
C PRO A 157 -6.49 -1.83 -16.11
N PHE A 158 -5.88 -2.01 -14.93
CA PHE A 158 -5.33 -3.29 -14.46
C PHE A 158 -6.22 -4.01 -13.43
N PHE A 159 -7.39 -3.45 -13.09
CA PHE A 159 -8.36 -4.12 -12.22
C PHE A 159 -9.64 -4.46 -12.97
N GLU A 160 -10.12 -5.68 -12.78
CA GLU A 160 -11.42 -6.12 -13.28
C GLU A 160 -12.56 -5.39 -12.54
N GLU A 161 -13.71 -5.28 -13.21
CA GLU A 161 -14.90 -4.67 -12.63
C GLU A 161 -15.32 -5.40 -11.34
N GLY A 162 -15.68 -4.65 -10.30
CA GLY A 162 -16.09 -5.19 -8.99
C GLY A 162 -14.95 -5.58 -8.05
N LEU A 163 -13.72 -5.80 -8.56
CA LEU A 163 -12.59 -6.23 -7.73
C LEU A 163 -12.23 -5.19 -6.65
N LEU A 164 -12.29 -3.90 -6.98
CA LEU A 164 -12.05 -2.81 -6.02
C LEU A 164 -13.13 -2.75 -4.93
N THR A 165 -14.38 -3.08 -5.28
CA THR A 165 -15.48 -3.14 -4.31
C THR A 165 -15.25 -4.28 -3.30
N GLU A 166 -14.88 -5.46 -3.79
CA GLU A 166 -14.55 -6.60 -2.92
C GLU A 166 -13.36 -6.29 -2.00
N TRP A 167 -12.33 -5.63 -2.54
CA TRP A 167 -11.17 -5.22 -1.77
C TRP A 167 -11.52 -4.21 -0.69
N LYS A 168 -12.25 -3.13 -1.04
CA LYS A 168 -12.75 -2.13 -0.11
C LYS A 168 -13.51 -2.77 1.05
N ASP A 169 -14.42 -3.69 0.76
CA ASP A 169 -15.20 -4.39 1.79
C ASP A 169 -14.29 -5.24 2.70
N ARG A 170 -13.21 -5.81 2.15
CA ARG A 170 -12.21 -6.55 2.94
C ARG A 170 -11.38 -5.61 3.82
N VAL A 171 -10.91 -4.47 3.30
CA VAL A 171 -10.17 -3.44 4.05
C VAL A 171 -11.02 -2.86 5.17
N GLY A 172 -12.31 -2.62 4.93
CA GLY A 172 -13.25 -2.16 5.96
C GLY A 172 -13.38 -3.15 7.13
N ARG A 173 -13.25 -4.45 6.87
CA ARG A 173 -13.26 -5.49 7.91
C ARG A 173 -11.93 -5.62 8.67
N PHE A 174 -10.80 -5.21 8.09
CA PHE A 174 -9.49 -5.31 8.75
C PHE A 174 -9.36 -4.38 9.98
N GLN A 175 -10.16 -3.32 10.07
CA GLN A 175 -10.19 -2.41 11.22
C GLN A 175 -10.80 -3.01 12.49
N VAL A 176 -11.56 -4.10 12.37
CA VAL A 176 -12.14 -4.82 13.52
C VAL A 176 -11.11 -5.73 14.20
N TRP A 177 -9.90 -5.85 13.64
CA TRP A 177 -8.85 -6.69 14.18
C TRP A 177 -8.01 -5.86 15.14
N GLU A 178 -8.25 -6.00 16.44
CA GLU A 178 -7.29 -5.59 17.45
C GLU A 178 -5.91 -6.14 17.08
N PHE A 179 -4.86 -5.36 17.34
CA PHE A 179 -3.49 -5.84 17.15
C PHE A 179 -3.30 -7.17 17.90
N THR A 180 -2.81 -8.19 17.21
CA THR A 180 -2.45 -9.49 17.80
C THR A 180 -1.13 -9.99 17.25
N TRP A 181 -0.35 -10.61 18.14
CA TRP A 181 0.87 -11.33 17.79
C TRP A 181 0.60 -12.69 17.12
N ASP A 182 -0.65 -13.15 17.06
CA ASP A 182 -1.03 -14.39 16.36
C ASP A 182 -0.82 -14.32 14.83
N ARG A 183 -0.38 -13.16 14.32
CA ARG A 183 -0.01 -12.92 12.92
C ARG A 183 1.50 -13.13 12.63
N LEU A 184 2.29 -13.44 13.66
CA LEU A 184 3.69 -13.88 13.54
C LEU A 184 3.82 -15.33 13.05
#